data_AF-A0AAE6CA12-F1
#
_entry.id   AF-A0AAE6CA12-F1
#
_cell.length_a   1.000
_cell.length_b   1.000
_cell.length_c   1.000
_cell.angle_alpha   90.00
_cell.angle_beta   90.00
_cell.angle_gamma   90.00
#
_symmetry.space_group_name_H-M   'P 1'
#
loop_
_entity.id
_entity.type
_entity.pdbx_description
1 polymer ?
#
loop_
_entity_poly.entity_id
_entity_poly.type
_entity_poly.pdbx_seq_one_letter_code
_entity_poly.pdbx_strand_id
1 'polypeptide(L)' 'MKEDVMSVEGKIKEGAGYIKEEMNEHGKDPKSLRKAQEGRDLRNEGRMEDGKPPKTSKPGTGH' A
#
# COMPACT_ATOMS: atom_id res chain seq x y z
N MET A 1 -14.43 16.60 -17.52
CA MET A 1 -13.36 16.83 -16.52
C MET A 1 -13.68 15.90 -15.36
N LYS A 2 -12.77 14.99 -14.98
CA LYS A 2 -13.04 13.96 -13.98
C LYS A 2 -12.85 14.62 -12.61
N GLU A 3 -13.93 15.17 -12.07
CA GLU A 3 -13.97 15.74 -10.73
C GLU A 3 -13.50 14.65 -9.75
N ASP A 4 -12.52 15.04 -8.93
CA ASP A 4 -11.81 14.31 -7.90
C ASP A 4 -12.42 12.97 -7.46
N VAL A 5 -11.94 11.87 -8.04
CA VAL A 5 -12.02 10.56 -7.38
C VAL A 5 -10.95 10.53 -6.27
N MET A 6 -11.06 11.42 -5.28
CA MET A 6 -10.25 11.36 -4.07
C MET A 6 -11.10 10.74 -2.97
N SER A 7 -10.98 9.43 -2.81
CA SER A 7 -11.72 8.68 -1.80
C SER A 7 -11.07 8.88 -0.44
N VAL A 8 -11.84 9.33 0.56
CA VAL A 8 -11.38 9.35 1.95
C VAL A 8 -10.97 7.95 2.39
N GLU A 9 -11.72 6.93 1.98
CA GLU A 9 -11.38 5.53 2.22
C GLU A 9 -10.08 5.14 1.50
N GLY A 10 -9.91 5.56 0.24
CA GLY A 10 -8.71 5.31 -0.55
C GLY A 10 -7.45 5.86 0.10
N LYS A 11 -7.52 7.10 0.61
CA LYS A 11 -6.43 7.72 1.38
C LYS A 11 -6.12 7.00 2.69
N ILE A 12 -7.14 6.55 3.41
CA ILE A 12 -6.97 5.77 4.65
C ILE A 12 -6.30 4.43 4.32
N LYS A 13 -6.73 3.73 3.27
CA LYS A 13 -6.14 2.47 2.81
C LYS A 13 -4.69 2.66 2.35
N GLU A 14 -4.40 3.70 1.58
CA GLU A 14 -3.03 4.04 1.15
C GLU A 14 -2.11 4.26 2.36
N GLY A 15 -2.55 5.05 3.35
CA GLY A 15 -1.77 5.33 4.55
C GLY A 15 -1.61 4.12 5.48
N ALA A 16 -2.69 3.39 5.77
CA ALA A 16 -2.65 2.21 6.63
C ALA A 16 -1.83 1.08 6.00
N GLY A 17 -1.97 0.87 4.69
CA GLY A 17 -1.19 -0.08 3.92
C GLY A 17 0.30 0.26 3.94
N TYR A 18 0.66 1.54 3.75
CA TYR A 18 2.04 2.00 3.86
C TYR A 18 2.66 1.73 5.23
N ILE A 19 1.97 2.08 6.32
CA ILE A 19 2.47 1.82 7.68
C ILE A 19 2.69 0.32 7.89
N LYS A 20 1.71 -0.52 7.50
CA LYS A 20 1.81 -1.97 7.65
C LYS A 20 2.95 -2.56 6.81
N GLU A 21 3.17 -2.03 5.61
CA GLU A 21 4.28 -2.41 4.75
C GLU A 21 5.63 -2.12 5.41
N GLU A 22 5.88 -0.86 5.77
CA GLU A 22 7.14 -0.38 6.36
C GLU A 22 7.46 -1.06 7.71
N MET A 23 6.44 -1.33 8.52
CA MET A 23 6.63 -2.00 9.81
C MET A 23 7.13 -3.44 9.68
N ASN A 24 6.94 -4.10 8.52
CA ASN A 24 7.22 -5.53 8.35
C ASN A 24 8.25 -5.83 7.25
N GLU A 25 8.61 -4.87 6.40
CA GLU A 25 9.51 -5.09 5.26
C GLU A 25 10.95 -5.48 5.64
N HIS A 26 11.40 -5.15 6.85
CA HIS A 26 12.72 -5.54 7.35
C HIS A 26 12.75 -6.92 8.02
N GLY A 27 11.59 -7.52 8.28
CA GLY A 27 11.52 -8.85 8.89
C GLY A 27 11.89 -9.94 7.88
N LYS A 28 12.80 -10.85 8.28
CA LYS A 28 13.33 -11.91 7.41
C LYS A 28 12.52 -13.21 7.45
N ASP A 29 11.55 -13.30 8.37
CA ASP A 29 10.72 -14.48 8.52
C ASP A 29 9.48 -14.43 7.61
N PRO A 30 8.91 -15.60 7.23
CA PRO A 30 7.77 -15.66 6.31
C PRO A 30 6.55 -14.85 6.76
N LYS A 31 6.33 -14.70 8.07
CA LYS A 31 5.19 -13.96 8.60
C LYS A 31 5.38 -12.46 8.41
N SER A 32 6.57 -11.93 8.64
CA SER A 32 6.89 -10.53 8.36
C SER A 32 6.75 -10.20 6.88
N LEU A 33 7.30 -11.04 5.99
CA LEU A 33 7.17 -10.87 4.54
C LEU A 33 5.70 -10.87 4.09
N ARG A 34 4.87 -11.77 4.64
CA ARG A 34 3.44 -11.79 4.35
C ARG A 34 2.74 -10.51 4.79
N LYS A 35 3.03 -10.00 5.98
CA LYS A 35 2.44 -8.75 6.47
C LYS A 35 2.86 -7.53 5.64
N ALA A 36 4.10 -7.50 5.16
CA ALA A 36 4.57 -6.46 4.26
C ALA A 36 3.78 -6.48 2.93
N GLN A 37 3.55 -7.67 2.39
CA GLN A 37 2.71 -7.84 1.19
C GLN A 37 1.26 -7.44 1.45
N GLU A 38 0.66 -7.85 2.57
CA GLU A 38 -0.69 -7.42 2.96
C GLU A 38 -0.80 -5.89 3.08
N GLY A 39 0.26 -5.22 3.57
CA GLY A 39 0.35 -3.75 3.59
C GLY A 39 0.37 -3.15 2.19
N ARG A 40 1.18 -3.71 1.29
CA ARG A 40 1.26 -3.29 -0.13
C ARG A 40 -0.06 -3.49 -0.86
N ASP A 41 -0.76 -4.59 -0.63
CA ASP A 41 -2.04 -4.88 -1.26
C ASP A 41 -3.10 -3.84 -0.84
N LEU A 42 -3.20 -3.55 0.46
CA LEU A 42 -4.09 -2.52 0.99
C LEU A 42 -3.72 -1.11 0.47
N ARG A 43 -2.42 -0.82 0.39
CA ARG A 43 -1.92 0.44 -0.17
C ARG A 43 -2.32 0.59 -1.64
N ASN A 44 -2.20 -0.49 -2.41
CA ASN A 44 -2.56 -0.51 -3.83
C ASN A 44 -4.06 -0.40 -4.07
N GLU A 45 -4.88 -1.04 -3.22
CA GLU A 45 -6.33 -0.86 -3.22
C GLU A 45 -6.70 0.62 -3.05
N GLY A 46 -6.14 1.28 -2.02
CA GLY A 46 -6.39 2.70 -1.78
C GLY A 46 -5.94 3.61 -2.93
N ARG A 47 -4.82 3.28 -3.58
CA ARG A 47 -4.34 3.99 -4.78
C ARG A 47 -5.29 3.84 -5.95
N MET A 48 -5.78 2.63 -6.23
CA MET A 48 -6.72 2.38 -7.32
C MET A 48 -8.05 3.11 -7.11
N GLU A 49 -8.54 3.16 -5.86
CA GLU A 49 -9.71 3.95 -5.49
C GLU A 49 -9.51 5.45 -5.70
N ASP A 50 -8.30 5.95 -5.44
CA ASP A 50 -7.90 7.34 -5.72
C ASP A 50 -7.55 7.61 -7.20
N GLY A 51 -7.76 6.64 -8.10
CA GLY A 51 -7.39 6.75 -9.51
C GLY A 51 -5.88 6.81 -9.78
N LYS A 52 -5.06 6.45 -8.80
CA LYS A 52 -3.59 6.36 -8.89
C LYS A 52 -3.18 4.94 -9.32
N PRO A 53 -2.08 4.78 -10.07
CA PRO A 53 -1.57 3.46 -10.43
C PRO A 53 -1.03 2.72 -9.19
N PRO A 54 -1.16 1.38 -9.09
CA PRO A 54 -0.61 0.61 -7.99
C PRO A 54 0.93 0.64 -7.99
N LYS A 55 1.53 0.39 -6.83
CA LYS A 55 2.97 0.16 -6.67
C LYS A 55 3.30 -1.29 -7.06
N THR A 56 4.17 -1.45 -8.05
CA THR A 56 4.57 -2.75 -8.62
C THR A 56 5.97 -3.22 -8.20
N SER A 57 6.72 -2.36 -7.50
CA SER A 57 7.99 -2.75 -6.88
C SER A 57 7.77 -3.81 -5.80
N LYS A 58 8.86 -4.44 -5.35
CA LYS A 58 8.79 -5.30 -4.16
C LYS A 58 8.73 -4.41 -2.89
N PRO A 59 8.03 -4.83 -1.83
CA PRO A 59 8.17 -4.21 -0.52
C PRO A 59 9.64 -4.15 -0.09
N GLY A 60 10.07 -3.11 0.64
CA GLY A 60 11.45 -2.98 1.12
C GLY A 60 12.50 -2.54 0.11
N THR A 61 12.12 -2.19 -1.13
CA THR A 61 13.10 -1.76 -2.14
C THR A 61 13.29 -0.24 -2.25
N GLY A 62 12.60 0.56 -1.44
CA GLY A 62 12.72 2.03 -1.40
C GLY A 62 12.38 2.71 -2.73
N HIS A 63 11.13 3.18 -2.90
CA HIS A 63 10.70 3.96 -4.06
C HIS A 63 9.71 5.08 -3.70
#